data_AF-A0A7C1FVE3-F1
#
_entry.id   AF-A0A7C1FVE3-F1
#
_cell.length_a   1.000
_cell.length_b   1.000
_cell.length_c   1.000
_cell.angle_alpha   90.00
_cell.angle_beta   90.00
_cell.angle_gamma   90.00
#
_symmetry.space_group_name_H-M   'P 1'
#
loop_
_entity.id
_entity.type
_entity.pdbx_description
1 polymer ?
#
loop_
_entity_poly.entity_id
_entity_poly.type
_entity_poly.pdbx_seq_one_letter_code
_entity_poly.pdbx_strand_id
1 'polypeptide(L)' 'MRDHLIATQATQGHEAGSWYFAGGHGDVGGRVYNTAMAVMTLEVYYRYMPLYRPAAVDRGF' A
#
# COMPACT_ATOMS: atom_id res chain seq x y z
N MET A 1 -0.64 8.38 -2.48
CA MET A 1 -0.73 6.92 -2.78
C MET A 1 -1.46 6.15 -1.69
N ARG A 2 -1.04 6.20 -0.41
CA ARG A 2 -1.73 5.52 0.71
C ARG A 2 -3.25 5.71 0.70
N ASP A 3 -3.71 6.96 0.69
CA ASP A 3 -5.14 7.24 0.87
C ASP A 3 -5.98 6.78 -0.33
N HIS A 4 -5.40 6.82 -1.53
CA HIS A 4 -6.03 6.26 -2.73
C HIS A 4 -6.20 4.75 -2.62
N LEU A 5 -5.16 4.03 -2.16
CA LEU A 5 -5.26 2.58 -1.95
C LEU A 5 -6.31 2.25 -0.87
N ILE A 6 -6.34 2.97 0.25
CA ILE A 6 -7.35 2.74 1.28
C ILE A 6 -8.77 2.98 0.73
N ALA A 7 -8.98 4.07 -0.02
CA ALA A 7 -10.30 4.41 -0.58
C ALA A 7 -10.79 3.43 -1.65
N THR A 8 -9.88 2.70 -2.30
CA THR A 8 -10.20 1.80 -3.42
C THR A 8 -10.16 0.32 -3.04
N GLN A 9 -9.84 0.00 -1.78
CA GLN A 9 -9.87 -1.38 -1.29
C GLN A 9 -11.29 -1.93 -1.36
N ALA A 10 -11.45 -3.15 -1.87
CA ALA A 10 -12.74 -3.81 -1.83
C ALA A 10 -13.17 -4.01 -0.36
N THR A 11 -14.43 -3.72 -0.04
CA THR A 11 -14.96 -3.79 1.34
C THR A 11 -16.03 -4.86 1.53
N GLN A 12 -16.39 -5.59 0.46
CA GLN A 12 -17.54 -6.49 0.46
C GLN A 12 -17.21 -7.83 -0.17
N GLY A 13 -17.91 -8.87 0.29
CA GLY A 13 -17.83 -10.22 -0.24
C GLY A 13 -16.45 -10.86 -0.07
N HIS A 14 -16.20 -11.88 -0.90
CA HIS A 14 -14.96 -12.66 -0.89
C HIS A 14 -13.71 -11.86 -1.31
N GLU A 15 -13.90 -10.66 -1.86
CA GLU A 15 -12.82 -9.79 -2.30
C GLU A 15 -12.44 -8.73 -1.26
N ALA A 16 -13.17 -8.66 -0.13
CA ALA A 16 -12.92 -7.69 0.92
C ALA A 16 -11.45 -7.73 1.38
N GLY A 17 -10.80 -6.57 1.41
CA GLY A 17 -9.39 -6.42 1.73
C GLY A 17 -8.42 -6.42 0.53
N SER A 18 -8.91 -6.71 -0.68
CA SER A 18 -8.06 -6.81 -1.89
C SER A 18 -8.19 -5.61 -2.82
N TRP A 19 -7.31 -5.56 -3.82
CA TRP A 19 -7.35 -4.58 -4.91
C TRP A 19 -7.39 -5.25 -6.28
N TYR A 20 -8.11 -4.64 -7.21
CA TYR A 20 -8.07 -4.99 -8.62
C TYR A 20 -8.15 -3.71 -9.47
N PHE A 21 -7.14 -3.52 -10.30
CA PHE A 21 -7.06 -2.46 -11.29
C PHE A 21 -7.02 -3.12 -12.66
N ALA A 22 -8.00 -2.81 -13.51
CA ALA A 22 -8.08 -3.35 -14.86
C ALA A 22 -7.03 -2.69 -15.76
N GLY A 23 -6.54 -3.44 -16.75
CA GLY A 23 -5.58 -2.98 -17.74
C GLY A 23 -4.14 -3.38 -17.44
N GLY A 24 -3.36 -3.55 -18.53
CA GLY A 24 -1.93 -3.81 -18.48
C GLY A 24 -1.59 -5.08 -17.69
N HIS A 25 -0.63 -4.98 -16.76
CA HIS A 25 -0.22 -6.10 -15.92
C HIS A 25 -1.32 -6.54 -14.92
N GLY A 26 -2.32 -5.69 -14.66
CA GLY A 26 -3.45 -6.02 -13.79
C GLY A 26 -4.34 -7.12 -14.36
N ASP A 27 -4.45 -7.22 -15.69
CA ASP A 27 -5.26 -8.25 -16.35
C ASP A 27 -4.55 -9.60 -16.36
N VAL A 28 -3.22 -9.60 -16.52
CA VAL A 28 -2.40 -10.82 -16.54
C VAL A 28 -2.16 -11.34 -15.13
N GLY A 29 -1.79 -10.47 -14.19
CA GLY A 29 -1.50 -10.84 -12.80
C GLY A 29 -2.75 -10.94 -11.91
N GLY A 30 -3.86 -10.34 -12.35
CA GLY A 30 -5.13 -10.38 -11.65
C GLY A 30 -5.13 -9.70 -10.28
N ARG A 31 -6.12 -10.06 -9.48
CA ARG A 31 -6.36 -9.52 -8.13
C ARG A 31 -5.20 -9.81 -7.17
N VAL A 32 -4.56 -10.97 -7.28
CA VAL A 32 -3.45 -11.36 -6.40
C VAL A 32 -2.25 -10.43 -6.61
N TYR A 33 -1.85 -10.21 -7.87
CA TYR A 33 -0.77 -9.29 -8.22
C TYR A 33 -1.05 -7.87 -7.72
N ASN A 34 -2.23 -7.33 -8.03
CA ASN A 34 -2.62 -5.98 -7.62
C ASN A 34 -2.63 -5.83 -6.09
N THR A 35 -3.10 -6.84 -5.37
CA THR A 35 -3.11 -6.84 -3.91
C THR A 35 -1.69 -6.87 -3.33
N ALA A 36 -0.80 -7.71 -3.86
CA ALA A 36 0.59 -7.76 -3.42
C ALA A 36 1.31 -6.41 -3.63
N MET A 37 1.11 -5.77 -4.79
CA MET A 37 1.66 -4.45 -5.09
C MET A 37 1.12 -3.36 -4.18
N ALA A 38 -0.20 -3.38 -3.90
CA ALA A 38 -0.82 -2.43 -2.97
C ALA A 38 -0.27 -2.60 -1.55
N VAL A 39 -0.15 -3.83 -1.06
CA VAL A 39 0.40 -4.13 0.27
C VAL A 39 1.85 -3.66 0.38
N MET A 40 2.73 -4.00 -0.58
CA MET A 40 4.13 -3.53 -0.57
C MET A 40 4.23 -1.99 -0.60
N THR A 41 3.31 -1.32 -1.28
CA THR A 41 3.23 0.15 -1.30
C THR A 41 2.81 0.72 0.05
N LEU A 42 1.91 0.04 0.77
CA LEU A 42 1.48 0.43 2.12
C LEU A 42 2.53 0.11 3.20
N GLU A 43 3.35 -0.93 2.99
CA GLU A 43 4.44 -1.34 3.89
C GLU A 43 5.59 -0.35 3.98
N VAL A 44 5.66 0.65 3.09
CA VAL A 44 6.66 1.73 3.14
C VAL A 44 6.71 2.40 4.52
N TYR A 45 5.56 2.48 5.22
CA TYR A 45 5.48 3.03 6.59
C TYR A 45 6.31 2.27 7.62
N TYR A 46 6.58 0.98 7.40
CA TYR A 46 7.26 0.12 8.36
C TYR A 46 8.74 -0.11 8.04
N ARG A 47 9.18 0.16 6.80
CA ARG A 47 10.56 -0.07 6.36
C ARG A 47 11.48 1.15 6.49
N TYR A 48 10.94 2.36 6.48
CA TYR A 48 11.70 3.56 6.82
C TYR A 48 11.44 3.91 8.28
N MET A 49 12.48 3.84 9.12
CA MET A 49 12.50 4.46 10.44
C MET A 49 11.87 5.85 10.29
N PRO A 50 10.92 6.28 11.15
CA PRO A 50 10.16 7.51 10.94
C PRO A 50 11.09 8.73 11.00
N LEU A 51 11.73 9.03 9.88
CA LEU A 51 12.61 10.18 9.64
C LEU A 51 11.86 11.51 9.80
N TYR A 52 10.53 11.45 9.78
CA TYR A 52 9.63 12.58 9.98
C TYR A 52 9.07 12.69 11.41
N ARG A 53 9.51 11.85 12.36
CA ARG A 53 9.24 12.12 13.78
C ARG A 53 10.24 13.17 14.29
N PRO A 54 9.80 14.21 15.00
CA PRO A 54 10.71 15.21 15.59
C PRO A 54 11.85 14.59 16.40
N ALA A 55 11.61 13.44 17.04
CA ALA A 55 12.61 12.67 17.79
C ALA A 55 13.83 12.20 16.97
N ALA A 56 13.73 12.12 15.64
CA ALA A 56 14.85 11.76 14.77
C ALA A 56 15.72 12.98 14.37
N VAL A 57 15.18 14.20 14.48
CA VAL A 57 15.90 15.47 14.22
C VAL A 57 16.65 15.96 15.47
N ASP A 58 16.25 15.49 16.66
CA ASP A 58 16.82 15.91 17.95
C ASP A 58 18.13 15.19 18.33
N ARG A 59 18.61 14.24 17.51
CA ARG A 59 19.96 13.69 17.64
C ARG A 59 20.92 14.42 16.70
N GLY A 60 21.16 15.68 17.03
CA GLY A 60 22.29 16.45 16.53
C GLY A 60 23.62 15.88 17.03
N PHE A 61 24.65 16.08 16.19
CA PHE A 61 26.08 15.81 16.35
C PHE A 61 26.64 15.76 17.77
#